data_AF-A0A1E3HZF5-F1
#
_entry.id   AF-A0A1E3HZF5-F1
#
_cell.length_a   1.000
_cell.length_b   1.000
_cell.length_c   1.000
_cell.angle_alpha   90.00
_cell.angle_beta   90.00
_cell.angle_gamma   90.00
#
_symmetry.space_group_name_H-M   'P 1'
#
loop_
_entity.id
_entity.type
_entity.pdbx_description
1 polymer ?
#
loop_
_entity_poly.entity_id
_entity_poly.type
_entity_poly.pdbx_seq_one_letter_code
_entity_poly.pdbx_strand_id
1 'polypeptide(L)'
;MIATKISPRIDLLKTTTRQLSTTPSRKMKVIPYQARSDNWMYLIVDSSNQAAVVDPYDAGKISKAAKEAGVNVTSLITTHHHDDHSGGNSKFLSLHPDLKAYGGSAQSPGTNIVVKDGDTFTIGDDISVKCHHTPCHTQDSICFYLEDKKTGEKGVFTGDTLFLGGCGRFFEGTPEEMHTALTKLSKLPEDTVVYNGHEYTQGSAQFGLTIEPENAALKSLLKKAQEDSCTTGKSTIGDEKTWNVFMRLTTPEAKKATGETDPVAIMGKLRELKNAM
;
A
#
# COMPACT_ATOMS: atom_id res chain seq x y z
N MET A 1 -35.95 81.42 -14.62
CA MET A 1 -36.70 80.53 -15.55
C MET A 1 -35.76 79.42 -15.99
N ILE A 2 -36.13 78.16 -15.72
CA ILE A 2 -35.89 76.94 -16.53
C ILE A 2 -34.41 76.63 -16.88
N ALA A 3 -33.78 75.49 -16.60
CA ALA A 3 -34.23 74.13 -16.41
C ALA A 3 -33.20 73.29 -15.62
N THR A 4 -33.76 72.32 -14.91
CA THR A 4 -33.19 71.13 -14.29
C THR A 4 -32.43 70.25 -15.29
N LYS A 5 -31.22 69.80 -14.95
CA LYS A 5 -30.63 68.55 -15.48
C LYS A 5 -29.95 67.80 -14.34
N ILE A 6 -30.63 66.75 -13.88
CA ILE A 6 -30.09 65.73 -12.99
C ILE A 6 -29.40 64.70 -13.88
N SER A 7 -28.11 64.44 -13.65
CA SER A 7 -27.35 63.36 -14.30
C SER A 7 -27.20 62.20 -13.32
N PRO A 8 -27.46 60.94 -13.71
CA PRO A 8 -27.30 59.80 -12.82
C PRO A 8 -25.86 59.23 -12.86
N ARG A 9 -25.43 58.75 -11.70
CA ARG A 9 -24.20 57.99 -11.40
C ARG A 9 -23.91 56.87 -12.40
N ILE A 10 -22.63 56.56 -12.63
CA ILE A 10 -22.11 55.17 -12.60
C ILE A 10 -20.68 55.19 -12.02
N ASP A 11 -20.55 54.74 -10.77
CA ASP A 11 -19.27 54.34 -10.19
C ASP A 11 -19.02 52.88 -10.61
N LEU A 12 -17.93 52.65 -11.33
CA LEU A 12 -17.59 51.33 -11.89
C LEU A 12 -16.94 50.47 -10.78
N LEU A 13 -17.77 49.83 -9.95
CA LEU A 13 -17.31 48.77 -9.04
C LEU A 13 -16.79 47.60 -9.87
N LYS A 14 -15.46 47.44 -9.92
CA LYS A 14 -14.80 46.23 -10.41
C LYS A 14 -15.11 45.09 -9.44
N THR A 15 -16.15 44.33 -9.72
CA THR A 15 -16.36 43.01 -9.13
C THR A 15 -15.31 42.05 -9.68
N THR A 16 -14.25 41.83 -8.92
CA THR A 16 -13.39 40.64 -9.08
C THR A 16 -14.16 39.43 -8.57
N THR A 17 -14.88 38.78 -9.49
CA THR A 17 -15.52 37.49 -9.23
C THR A 17 -14.42 36.46 -9.01
N ARG A 18 -14.12 36.17 -7.74
CA ARG A 18 -13.26 35.06 -7.35
C ARG A 18 -13.99 33.78 -7.75
N GLN A 19 -13.60 33.18 -8.87
CA GLN A 19 -14.07 31.84 -9.23
C GLN A 19 -13.53 30.87 -8.16
N LEU A 20 -14.40 30.50 -7.23
CA LEU A 20 -14.22 29.30 -6.43
C LEU A 20 -14.29 28.13 -7.41
N SER A 21 -13.17 27.46 -7.62
CA SER A 21 -13.13 26.16 -8.30
C SER A 21 -13.98 25.20 -7.47
N THR A 22 -15.17 24.86 -7.98
CA THR A 22 -16.13 23.96 -7.34
C THR A 22 -16.01 22.53 -7.82
N THR A 23 -14.89 22.12 -8.41
CA THR A 23 -14.66 20.69 -8.66
C THR A 23 -14.21 20.08 -7.34
N PRO A 24 -14.97 19.16 -6.72
CA PRO A 24 -14.44 18.37 -5.60
C PRO A 24 -13.14 17.76 -6.11
N SER A 25 -12.00 18.00 -5.43
CA SER A 25 -10.77 17.34 -5.86
C SER A 25 -11.04 15.84 -5.75
N ARG A 26 -11.12 15.16 -6.89
CA ARG A 26 -11.26 13.70 -6.88
C ARG A 26 -10.00 13.19 -6.20
N LYS A 27 -10.19 12.40 -5.16
CA LYS A 27 -9.11 11.84 -4.36
C LYS A 27 -8.58 10.57 -5.01
N MET A 28 -7.34 10.21 -4.72
CA MET A 28 -6.85 8.85 -4.93
C MET A 28 -7.85 7.83 -4.37
N LYS A 29 -8.13 6.78 -5.13
CA LYS A 29 -8.90 5.62 -4.67
C LYS A 29 -8.06 4.36 -4.82
N VAL A 30 -8.02 3.54 -3.78
CA VAL A 30 -7.43 2.22 -3.82
C VAL A 30 -8.52 1.21 -3.51
N ILE A 31 -8.74 0.27 -4.42
CA ILE A 31 -9.82 -0.72 -4.32
C ILE A 31 -9.20 -2.12 -4.31
N PRO A 32 -9.32 -2.88 -3.21
CA PRO A 32 -8.83 -4.25 -3.15
C PRO A 32 -9.76 -5.20 -3.92
N TYR A 33 -9.17 -6.14 -4.64
CA TYR A 33 -9.84 -7.25 -5.32
C TYR A 33 -9.18 -8.55 -4.90
N GLN A 34 -9.94 -9.41 -4.23
CA GLN A 34 -9.41 -10.71 -3.79
C GLN A 34 -9.08 -11.60 -5.00
N ALA A 35 -7.94 -12.25 -4.98
CA ALA A 35 -7.58 -13.32 -5.90
C ALA A 35 -7.30 -14.59 -5.09
N ARG A 36 -7.45 -15.76 -5.73
CA ARG A 36 -7.26 -17.06 -5.06
C ARG A 36 -8.10 -17.13 -3.76
N SER A 37 -7.55 -17.72 -2.69
CA SER A 37 -8.21 -17.77 -1.38
C SER A 37 -7.98 -16.53 -0.52
N ASP A 38 -6.82 -15.90 -0.62
CA ASP A 38 -6.39 -14.87 0.33
C ASP A 38 -5.51 -13.76 -0.27
N ASN A 39 -5.12 -13.81 -1.55
CA ASN A 39 -4.33 -12.75 -2.18
C ASN A 39 -5.16 -11.49 -2.42
N TRP A 40 -4.52 -10.33 -2.34
CA TRP A 40 -5.10 -9.04 -2.72
C TRP A 40 -4.40 -8.48 -3.96
N MET A 41 -5.21 -8.19 -4.98
CA MET A 41 -4.83 -7.31 -6.08
C MET A 41 -5.42 -5.93 -5.82
N TYR A 42 -4.84 -4.87 -6.38
CA TYR A 42 -5.34 -3.52 -6.15
C TYR A 42 -5.55 -2.75 -7.44
N LEU A 43 -6.67 -2.05 -7.54
CA LEU A 43 -6.88 -1.00 -8.54
C LEU A 43 -6.68 0.36 -7.88
N ILE A 44 -5.68 1.10 -8.35
CA ILE A 44 -5.39 2.47 -7.94
C ILE A 44 -5.98 3.40 -9.00
N VAL A 45 -6.77 4.39 -8.59
CA VAL A 45 -7.40 5.36 -9.49
C VAL A 45 -7.01 6.78 -9.07
N ASP A 46 -6.40 7.51 -9.99
CA ASP A 46 -6.07 8.92 -9.87
C ASP A 46 -7.29 9.82 -10.15
N SER A 47 -7.20 11.10 -9.77
CA SER A 47 -8.24 12.10 -9.99
C SER A 47 -8.58 12.31 -11.49
N SER A 48 -7.60 12.07 -12.36
CA SER A 48 -7.70 12.13 -13.83
C SER A 48 -8.35 10.89 -14.49
N ASN A 49 -8.80 9.91 -13.70
CA ASN A 49 -9.24 8.58 -14.13
C ASN A 49 -8.13 7.72 -14.77
N GLN A 50 -6.86 8.15 -14.73
CA GLN A 50 -5.75 7.23 -14.97
C GLN A 50 -5.65 6.24 -13.80
N ALA A 51 -5.22 5.02 -14.07
CA ALA A 51 -5.20 3.95 -13.09
C ALA A 51 -3.96 3.07 -13.20
N ALA A 52 -3.64 2.40 -12.11
CA ALA A 52 -2.64 1.35 -12.07
C ALA A 52 -3.23 0.11 -11.40
N VAL A 53 -2.69 -1.06 -11.75
CA VAL A 53 -2.97 -2.31 -11.03
C VAL A 53 -1.74 -2.79 -10.27
N VAL A 54 -1.95 -3.36 -9.09
CA VAL A 54 -0.89 -4.00 -8.30
C VAL A 54 -1.16 -5.49 -8.21
N ASP A 55 -0.12 -6.29 -8.51
CA ASP A 55 -0.10 -7.77 -8.45
C ASP A 55 -1.33 -8.42 -9.13
N PRO A 56 -1.61 -8.16 -10.42
CA PRO A 56 -2.87 -8.52 -11.08
C PRO A 56 -2.97 -10.01 -11.46
N TYR A 57 -2.86 -10.92 -10.50
CA TYR A 57 -2.92 -12.37 -10.70
C TYR A 57 -4.15 -12.83 -11.50
N ASP A 58 -5.36 -12.45 -11.05
CA ASP A 58 -6.60 -12.65 -11.81
C ASP A 58 -6.81 -11.45 -12.76
N ALA A 59 -6.04 -11.47 -13.85
CA ALA A 59 -6.06 -10.46 -14.88
C ALA A 59 -7.46 -10.19 -15.46
N GLY A 60 -8.31 -11.22 -15.56
CA GLY A 60 -9.66 -11.10 -16.08
C GLY A 60 -10.57 -10.30 -15.13
N LYS A 61 -10.54 -10.65 -13.84
CA LYS A 61 -11.33 -9.98 -12.80
C LYS A 61 -10.97 -8.50 -12.68
N ILE A 62 -9.68 -8.17 -12.57
CA ILE A 62 -9.25 -6.78 -12.38
C ILE A 62 -9.40 -5.95 -13.66
N SER A 63 -9.26 -6.55 -14.85
CA SER A 63 -9.58 -5.86 -16.12
C SER A 63 -11.06 -5.51 -16.24
N LYS A 64 -11.94 -6.45 -15.85
CA LYS A 64 -13.39 -6.20 -15.82
C LYS A 64 -13.74 -5.06 -14.86
N ALA A 65 -13.15 -5.08 -13.67
CA ALA A 65 -13.34 -4.02 -12.68
C ALA A 65 -12.88 -2.64 -13.20
N ALA A 66 -11.70 -2.55 -13.82
CA ALA A 66 -11.22 -1.30 -14.41
C ALA A 66 -12.16 -0.78 -15.51
N LYS A 67 -12.67 -1.67 -16.36
CA LYS A 67 -13.66 -1.33 -17.39
C LYS A 67 -14.97 -0.81 -16.79
N GLU A 68 -15.50 -1.48 -15.77
CA GLU A 68 -16.73 -1.09 -15.07
C GLU A 68 -16.58 0.24 -14.33
N ALA A 69 -15.39 0.54 -13.80
CA ALA A 69 -15.07 1.82 -13.18
C ALA A 69 -14.87 2.96 -14.20
N GLY A 70 -14.76 2.65 -15.49
CA GLY A 70 -14.54 3.65 -16.55
C GLY A 70 -13.17 4.34 -16.46
N VAL A 71 -12.15 3.63 -15.97
CA VAL A 71 -10.78 4.16 -15.78
C VAL A 71 -9.84 3.69 -16.89
N ASN A 72 -8.79 4.48 -17.15
CA ASN A 72 -7.74 4.14 -18.10
C ASN A 72 -6.52 3.57 -17.37
N VAL A 73 -6.30 2.25 -17.46
CA VAL A 73 -5.12 1.64 -16.84
C VAL A 73 -3.87 2.01 -17.65
N THR A 74 -2.88 2.60 -16.99
CA THR A 74 -1.60 3.03 -17.60
C THR A 74 -0.41 2.20 -17.15
N SER A 75 -0.54 1.51 -16.03
CA SER A 75 0.56 0.77 -15.45
C SER A 75 0.14 -0.46 -14.67
N LEU A 76 1.05 -1.43 -14.66
CA LEU A 76 1.05 -2.61 -13.82
C LEU A 76 2.24 -2.48 -12.87
N ILE A 77 2.03 -2.82 -11.60
CA ILE A 77 3.03 -2.79 -10.55
C ILE A 77 3.11 -4.19 -9.95
N THR A 78 4.31 -4.77 -9.90
CA THR A 78 4.55 -6.07 -9.28
C THR A 78 5.44 -5.91 -8.06
N THR A 79 4.99 -6.39 -6.91
CA THR A 79 5.76 -6.31 -5.65
C THR A 79 6.95 -7.26 -5.65
N HIS A 80 6.77 -8.49 -6.14
CA HIS A 80 7.82 -9.50 -6.23
C HIS A 80 7.45 -10.64 -7.19
N HIS A 81 8.42 -11.52 -7.49
CA HIS A 81 8.28 -12.53 -8.54
C HIS A 81 7.43 -13.77 -8.21
N HIS A 82 6.96 -13.97 -6.98
CA HIS A 82 6.15 -15.17 -6.71
C HIS A 82 4.91 -15.23 -7.62
N ASP A 83 4.52 -16.44 -8.00
CA ASP A 83 3.51 -16.69 -9.02
C ASP A 83 2.15 -16.09 -8.66
N ASP A 84 1.76 -16.14 -7.40
CA ASP A 84 0.48 -15.63 -6.92
C ASP A 84 0.39 -14.09 -6.90
N HIS A 85 1.49 -13.39 -7.18
CA HIS A 85 1.53 -11.95 -7.42
C HIS A 85 1.78 -11.62 -8.90
N SER A 86 2.79 -12.27 -9.51
CA SER A 86 3.29 -11.93 -10.84
C SER A 86 2.77 -12.81 -11.98
N GLY A 87 2.18 -13.96 -11.67
CA GLY A 87 1.75 -14.96 -12.66
C GLY A 87 0.64 -14.47 -13.59
N GLY A 88 -0.13 -13.47 -13.16
CA GLY A 88 -1.14 -12.81 -13.98
C GLY A 88 -0.60 -11.77 -14.96
N ASN A 89 0.65 -11.31 -14.81
CA ASN A 89 1.18 -10.16 -15.53
C ASN A 89 1.13 -10.32 -17.05
N SER A 90 1.65 -11.44 -17.57
CA SER A 90 1.66 -11.71 -19.01
C SER A 90 0.25 -11.74 -19.60
N LYS A 91 -0.72 -12.29 -18.85
CA LYS A 91 -2.11 -12.29 -19.27
C LYS A 91 -2.70 -10.89 -19.23
N PHE A 92 -2.43 -10.12 -18.19
CA PHE A 92 -2.90 -8.74 -18.05
C PHE A 92 -2.37 -7.86 -19.19
N LEU A 93 -1.08 -7.92 -19.49
CA LEU A 93 -0.44 -7.18 -20.59
C LEU A 93 -0.96 -7.62 -21.97
N SER A 94 -1.42 -8.86 -22.13
CA SER A 94 -2.10 -9.30 -23.36
C SER A 94 -3.48 -8.62 -23.57
N LEU A 95 -4.14 -8.24 -22.47
CA LEU A 95 -5.44 -7.57 -22.48
C LEU A 95 -5.29 -6.03 -22.56
N HIS A 96 -4.16 -5.52 -22.07
CA HIS A 96 -3.81 -4.10 -22.05
C HIS A 96 -2.40 -3.94 -22.61
N PRO A 97 -2.25 -3.84 -23.95
CA PRO A 97 -0.93 -3.70 -24.56
C PRO A 97 -0.29 -2.35 -24.21
N ASP A 98 1.03 -2.29 -24.32
CA ASP A 98 1.85 -1.07 -24.20
C ASP A 98 1.85 -0.39 -22.81
N LEU A 99 1.42 -1.09 -21.75
CA LEU A 99 1.51 -0.58 -20.39
C LEU A 99 2.95 -0.54 -19.87
N LYS A 100 3.19 0.40 -18.95
CA LYS A 100 4.38 0.37 -18.10
C LYS A 100 4.22 -0.70 -17.03
N ALA A 101 5.08 -1.70 -17.04
CA ALA A 101 5.07 -2.83 -16.11
C ALA A 101 6.30 -2.72 -15.19
N TYR A 102 6.07 -2.23 -13.98
CA TYR A 102 7.07 -1.99 -12.96
C TYR A 102 7.27 -3.24 -12.08
N GLY A 103 8.51 -3.53 -11.73
CA GLY A 103 8.86 -4.61 -10.79
C GLY A 103 10.31 -4.51 -10.34
N GLY A 104 10.67 -5.21 -9.26
CA GLY A 104 12.04 -5.20 -8.73
C GLY A 104 13.05 -6.02 -9.54
N SER A 105 12.58 -6.88 -10.45
CA SER A 105 13.45 -7.67 -11.33
C SER A 105 12.72 -8.15 -12.58
N ALA A 106 13.48 -8.69 -13.55
CA ALA A 106 12.92 -9.36 -14.72
C ALA A 106 12.40 -10.79 -14.43
N GLN A 107 12.49 -11.29 -13.18
CA GLN A 107 11.92 -12.59 -12.81
C GLN A 107 10.39 -12.55 -12.79
N SER A 108 9.81 -11.40 -12.45
CA SER A 108 8.37 -11.13 -12.57
C SER A 108 7.99 -11.06 -14.06
N PRO A 109 7.18 -11.99 -14.60
CA PRO A 109 6.85 -12.03 -16.02
C PRO A 109 6.27 -10.70 -16.51
N GLY A 110 6.65 -10.28 -17.72
CA GLY A 110 6.14 -9.05 -18.34
C GLY A 110 6.70 -7.73 -17.80
N THR A 111 7.53 -7.75 -16.76
CA THR A 111 8.21 -6.53 -16.27
C THR A 111 9.05 -5.91 -17.37
N ASN A 112 8.77 -4.65 -17.71
CA ASN A 112 9.51 -3.90 -18.72
C ASN A 112 10.23 -2.67 -18.15
N ILE A 113 9.97 -2.30 -16.89
CA ILE A 113 10.70 -1.28 -16.13
C ILE A 113 11.12 -1.90 -14.79
N VAL A 114 12.41 -2.21 -14.68
CA VAL A 114 13.00 -2.68 -13.41
C VAL A 114 13.33 -1.47 -12.54
N VAL A 115 12.69 -1.38 -11.38
CA VAL A 115 12.89 -0.30 -10.41
C VAL A 115 13.83 -0.71 -9.28
N LYS A 116 14.50 0.27 -8.69
CA LYS A 116 15.42 0.13 -7.56
C LYS A 116 14.96 0.96 -6.36
N ASP A 117 15.66 0.83 -5.24
CA ASP A 117 15.41 1.66 -4.05
C ASP A 117 15.53 3.15 -4.38
N GLY A 118 14.51 3.92 -4.00
CA GLY A 118 14.47 5.37 -4.20
C GLY A 118 13.99 5.83 -5.57
N ASP A 119 13.83 4.93 -6.55
CA ASP A 119 13.22 5.28 -7.83
C ASP A 119 11.80 5.82 -7.65
N THR A 120 11.37 6.67 -8.57
CA THR A 120 10.04 7.30 -8.52
C THR A 120 9.36 7.28 -9.88
N PHE A 121 8.02 7.25 -9.86
CA PHE A 121 7.17 7.43 -11.03
C PHE A 121 5.82 8.00 -10.60
N THR A 122 4.93 8.27 -11.55
CA THR A 122 3.58 8.79 -11.28
C THR A 122 2.49 7.88 -11.84
N ILE A 123 1.31 7.94 -11.21
CA ILE A 123 0.06 7.37 -11.73
C ILE A 123 -0.88 8.55 -11.96
N GLY A 124 -1.23 8.80 -13.22
CA GLY A 124 -1.98 10.00 -13.60
C GLY A 124 -1.24 11.29 -13.26
N ASP A 125 -2.01 12.30 -12.86
CA ASP A 125 -1.50 13.66 -12.65
C ASP A 125 -1.03 13.90 -11.20
N ASP A 126 -1.62 13.21 -10.22
CA ASP A 126 -1.48 13.59 -8.81
C ASP A 126 -0.80 12.56 -7.91
N ILE A 127 -0.78 11.28 -8.30
CA ILE A 127 -0.23 10.24 -7.44
C ILE A 127 1.25 10.06 -7.76
N SER A 128 2.12 10.44 -6.81
CA SER A 128 3.54 10.08 -6.86
C SER A 128 3.77 8.72 -6.20
N VAL A 129 4.64 7.92 -6.81
CA VAL A 129 5.07 6.63 -6.27
C VAL A 129 6.57 6.67 -6.00
N LYS A 130 6.99 6.18 -4.84
CA LYS A 130 8.38 5.95 -4.46
C LYS A 130 8.60 4.47 -4.17
N CYS A 131 9.62 3.91 -4.80
CA CYS A 131 10.01 2.52 -4.65
C CYS A 131 10.91 2.34 -3.42
N HIS A 132 10.57 1.38 -2.56
CA HIS A 132 11.36 0.98 -1.42
C HIS A 132 11.77 -0.48 -1.60
N HIS A 133 13.06 -0.72 -1.86
CA HIS A 133 13.58 -2.08 -1.94
C HIS A 133 13.62 -2.69 -0.55
N THR A 134 12.95 -3.82 -0.40
CA THR A 134 12.72 -4.51 0.87
C THR A 134 13.04 -6.01 0.71
N PRO A 135 14.30 -6.36 0.39
CA PRO A 135 14.68 -7.76 0.22
C PRO A 135 14.46 -8.49 1.55
N CYS A 136 13.90 -9.71 1.47
CA CYS A 136 13.96 -10.76 2.48
C CYS A 136 13.00 -11.90 2.10
N HIS A 137 11.74 -11.55 1.88
CA HIS A 137 10.74 -12.52 1.41
C HIS A 137 11.16 -13.06 0.05
N THR A 138 11.41 -12.15 -0.89
CA THR A 138 12.24 -12.38 -2.05
C THR A 138 13.32 -11.30 -2.13
N GLN A 139 14.37 -11.55 -2.90
CA GLN A 139 15.43 -10.57 -3.14
C GLN A 139 14.99 -9.42 -4.05
N ASP A 140 13.93 -9.61 -4.82
CA ASP A 140 13.37 -8.59 -5.71
C ASP A 140 12.14 -7.87 -5.16
N SER A 141 11.84 -8.05 -3.87
CA SER A 141 10.70 -7.41 -3.21
C SER A 141 10.82 -5.87 -3.16
N ILE A 142 9.82 -5.18 -3.72
CA ILE A 142 9.67 -3.72 -3.66
C ILE A 142 8.34 -3.37 -2.98
N CYS A 143 8.40 -2.51 -1.97
CA CYS A 143 7.22 -1.81 -1.46
C CYS A 143 7.04 -0.48 -2.21
N PHE A 144 5.81 -0.14 -2.59
CA PHE A 144 5.50 1.07 -3.36
C PHE A 144 4.75 2.07 -2.49
N TYR A 145 5.42 3.12 -2.04
CA TYR A 145 4.83 4.21 -1.26
C TYR A 145 4.17 5.23 -2.19
N LEU A 146 2.91 5.54 -1.94
CA LEU A 146 2.08 6.47 -2.69
C LEU A 146 1.83 7.73 -1.87
N GLU A 147 1.80 8.86 -2.58
CA GLU A 147 1.33 10.12 -2.04
C GLU A 147 0.51 10.85 -3.11
N ASP A 148 -0.76 11.11 -2.82
CA ASP A 148 -1.62 11.98 -3.61
C ASP A 148 -1.20 13.43 -3.33
N LYS A 149 -0.59 14.09 -4.32
CA LYS A 149 -0.04 15.45 -4.18
C LYS A 149 -1.10 16.52 -4.00
N LYS A 150 -2.37 16.25 -4.33
CA LYS A 150 -3.48 17.20 -4.12
C LYS A 150 -4.06 17.09 -2.73
N THR A 151 -4.24 15.87 -2.23
CA THR A 151 -4.95 15.63 -0.95
C THR A 151 -4.01 15.40 0.23
N GLY A 152 -2.76 14.99 -0.03
CA GLY A 152 -1.81 14.53 0.97
C GLY A 152 -2.11 13.13 1.51
N GLU A 153 -3.10 12.41 0.95
CA GLU A 153 -3.40 11.02 1.31
C GLU A 153 -2.24 10.11 0.90
N LYS A 154 -1.91 9.12 1.74
CA LYS A 154 -0.74 8.26 1.60
C LYS A 154 -1.12 6.79 1.66
N GLY A 155 -0.40 5.97 0.92
CA GLY A 155 -0.55 4.52 0.95
C GLY A 155 0.78 3.83 0.75
N VAL A 156 0.88 2.55 1.11
CA VAL A 156 2.01 1.72 0.75
C VAL A 156 1.56 0.32 0.38
N PHE A 157 1.90 -0.12 -0.83
CA PHE A 157 1.75 -1.52 -1.23
C PHE A 157 2.97 -2.29 -0.75
N THR A 158 2.76 -3.26 0.12
CA THR A 158 3.86 -3.94 0.82
C THR A 158 4.14 -5.35 0.33
N GLY A 159 3.29 -5.85 -0.59
CA GLY A 159 3.30 -7.25 -1.00
C GLY A 159 3.43 -8.15 0.22
N ASP A 160 4.47 -8.97 0.20
CA ASP A 160 4.74 -9.95 1.25
C ASP A 160 5.85 -9.54 2.22
N THR A 161 6.28 -8.28 2.19
CA THR A 161 7.21 -7.76 3.19
C THR A 161 6.51 -7.53 4.53
N LEU A 162 5.46 -6.70 4.54
CA LEU A 162 4.68 -6.32 5.71
C LEU A 162 3.22 -6.77 5.53
N PHE A 163 2.68 -7.47 6.54
CA PHE A 163 1.26 -7.78 6.65
C PHE A 163 0.69 -7.08 7.88
N LEU A 164 -0.64 -6.92 7.96
CA LEU A 164 -1.29 -6.42 9.16
C LEU A 164 -1.00 -7.35 10.35
N GLY A 165 -0.26 -6.84 11.34
CA GLY A 165 0.18 -7.61 12.51
C GLY A 165 1.25 -8.68 12.23
N GLY A 166 1.84 -8.72 11.03
CA GLY A 166 2.80 -9.75 10.64
C GLY A 166 3.85 -9.29 9.62
N CYS A 167 4.66 -10.23 9.15
CA CYS A 167 5.59 -10.04 8.03
C CYS A 167 5.67 -11.32 7.18
N GLY A 168 6.31 -11.23 6.02
CA GLY A 168 6.61 -12.37 5.15
C GLY A 168 7.44 -13.44 5.81
N ARG A 169 7.38 -14.66 5.26
CA ARG A 169 8.42 -15.67 5.49
C ARG A 169 9.70 -15.25 4.76
N PHE A 170 10.86 -15.60 5.33
CA PHE A 170 12.17 -15.22 4.80
C PHE A 170 12.64 -16.30 3.82
N PHE A 171 11.98 -16.43 2.66
CA PHE A 171 12.30 -17.52 1.73
C PHE A 171 13.69 -17.34 1.10
N GLU A 172 14.07 -16.11 0.80
CA GLU A 172 15.32 -15.81 0.10
C GLU A 172 16.26 -14.90 0.88
N GLY A 173 16.00 -14.70 2.18
CA GLY A 173 16.68 -13.68 2.95
C GLY A 173 16.82 -13.96 4.44
N THR A 174 17.27 -12.95 5.17
CA THR A 174 17.71 -13.09 6.56
C THR A 174 16.91 -12.23 7.55
N PRO A 175 17.01 -12.51 8.86
CA PRO A 175 16.44 -11.64 9.88
C PRO A 175 16.93 -10.19 9.81
N GLU A 176 18.20 -9.97 9.48
CA GLU A 176 18.80 -8.64 9.31
C GLU A 176 18.11 -7.87 8.19
N GLU A 177 17.84 -8.54 7.07
CA GLU A 177 17.17 -7.97 5.91
C GLU A 177 15.73 -7.59 6.23
N MET A 178 14.95 -8.50 6.84
CA MET A 178 13.57 -8.17 7.24
C MET A 178 13.54 -7.05 8.28
N HIS A 179 14.43 -7.08 9.28
CA HIS A 179 14.54 -6.02 10.27
C HIS A 179 14.84 -4.67 9.61
N THR A 180 15.75 -4.65 8.63
CA THR A 180 16.08 -3.44 7.86
C THR A 180 14.89 -2.98 7.02
N ALA A 181 14.18 -3.88 6.35
CA ALA A 181 13.01 -3.60 5.55
C ALA A 181 11.87 -2.99 6.39
N LEU A 182 11.50 -3.63 7.50
CA LEU A 182 10.45 -3.11 8.39
C LEU A 182 10.87 -1.82 9.10
N THR A 183 12.15 -1.65 9.42
CA THR A 183 12.68 -0.38 9.93
C THR A 183 12.64 0.74 8.89
N LYS A 184 12.80 0.41 7.60
CA LYS A 184 12.62 1.36 6.50
C LYS A 184 11.15 1.78 6.40
N LEU A 185 10.22 0.82 6.41
CA LEU A 185 8.78 1.09 6.36
C LEU A 185 8.26 1.83 7.59
N SER A 186 8.82 1.58 8.78
CA SER A 186 8.43 2.27 10.02
C SER A 186 8.74 3.78 10.01
N LYS A 187 9.62 4.23 9.11
CA LYS A 187 9.96 5.65 8.92
C LYS A 187 8.99 6.40 8.00
N LEU A 188 8.05 5.69 7.35
CA LEU A 188 6.98 6.34 6.62
C LEU A 188 6.06 7.12 7.58
N PRO A 189 5.34 8.16 7.10
CA PRO A 189 4.37 8.90 7.90
C PRO A 189 3.35 7.96 8.55
N GLU A 190 2.97 8.24 9.79
CA GLU A 190 2.11 7.35 10.59
C GLU A 190 0.70 7.19 10.01
N ASP A 191 0.24 8.15 9.22
CA ASP A 191 -1.04 8.14 8.49
C ASP A 191 -0.99 7.35 7.17
N THR A 192 0.15 6.75 6.83
CA THR A 192 0.29 5.94 5.60
C THR A 192 -0.52 4.66 5.69
N VAL A 193 -1.54 4.52 4.85
CA VAL A 193 -2.40 3.33 4.79
C VAL A 193 -1.63 2.12 4.24
N VAL A 194 -1.76 0.96 4.88
CA VAL A 194 -1.06 -0.27 4.46
C VAL A 194 -1.95 -1.13 3.56
N TYR A 195 -1.41 -1.55 2.41
CA TYR A 195 -2.04 -2.44 1.45
C TYR A 195 -1.14 -3.68 1.22
N ASN A 196 -1.47 -4.79 1.85
CA ASN A 196 -0.60 -5.97 1.94
C ASN A 196 -1.01 -7.12 0.99
N GLY A 197 -0.12 -8.08 0.74
CA GLY A 197 -0.32 -9.12 -0.28
C GLY A 197 -1.44 -10.12 0.02
N HIS A 198 -1.68 -10.45 1.29
CA HIS A 198 -2.58 -11.53 1.70
C HIS A 198 -3.47 -11.20 2.90
N GLU A 199 -4.65 -11.82 2.98
CA GLU A 199 -5.53 -11.75 4.15
C GLU A 199 -5.08 -12.68 5.30
N TYR A 200 -3.89 -12.41 5.86
CA TYR A 200 -3.30 -13.17 6.98
C TYR A 200 -3.51 -12.51 8.35
N THR A 201 -4.35 -11.48 8.43
CA THR A 201 -4.47 -10.62 9.61
C THR A 201 -4.94 -11.38 10.84
N GLN A 202 -5.94 -12.26 10.70
CA GLN A 202 -6.41 -13.07 11.83
C GLN A 202 -5.29 -13.94 12.41
N GLY A 203 -4.59 -14.71 11.58
CA GLY A 203 -3.50 -15.58 12.03
C GLY A 203 -2.30 -14.78 12.57
N SER A 204 -2.02 -13.61 12.00
CA SER A 204 -0.95 -12.73 12.48
C SER A 204 -1.27 -12.11 13.83
N ALA A 205 -2.51 -11.66 14.06
CA ALA A 205 -2.96 -11.17 15.35
C ALA A 205 -3.00 -12.28 16.41
N GLN A 206 -3.45 -13.50 16.05
CA GLN A 206 -3.40 -14.67 16.94
C GLN A 206 -1.97 -15.00 17.37
N PHE A 207 -1.03 -15.04 16.42
CA PHE A 207 0.40 -15.21 16.74
C PHE A 207 0.90 -14.09 17.66
N GLY A 208 0.61 -12.83 17.32
CA GLY A 208 1.01 -11.67 18.12
C GLY A 208 0.55 -11.76 19.57
N LEU A 209 -0.67 -12.25 19.82
CA LEU A 209 -1.20 -12.45 21.17
C LEU A 209 -0.54 -13.60 21.94
N THR A 210 0.19 -14.51 21.29
CA THR A 210 1.03 -15.48 22.00
C THR A 210 2.30 -14.83 22.57
N ILE A 211 2.74 -13.71 21.97
CA ILE A 211 3.92 -12.93 22.37
C ILE A 211 3.53 -11.82 23.35
N GLU A 212 2.55 -11.00 22.99
CA GLU A 212 2.06 -9.85 23.78
C GLU A 212 0.57 -10.06 24.17
N PRO A 213 0.26 -10.95 25.13
CA PRO A 213 -1.13 -11.35 25.45
C PRO A 213 -2.00 -10.21 26.00
N GLU A 214 -1.39 -9.17 26.57
CA GLU A 214 -2.11 -8.00 27.11
C GLU A 214 -2.18 -6.81 26.16
N ASN A 215 -1.65 -6.93 24.94
CA ASN A 215 -1.69 -5.83 23.97
C ASN A 215 -3.13 -5.59 23.45
N ALA A 216 -3.75 -4.51 23.91
CA ALA A 216 -5.11 -4.13 23.54
C ALA A 216 -5.27 -3.84 22.03
N ALA A 217 -4.23 -3.32 21.38
CA ALA A 217 -4.24 -3.05 19.94
C ALA A 217 -4.30 -4.35 19.14
N LEU A 218 -3.52 -5.38 19.53
CA LEU A 218 -3.61 -6.72 18.96
C LEU A 218 -4.98 -7.38 19.20
N LYS A 219 -5.54 -7.27 20.40
CA LYS A 219 -6.90 -7.78 20.70
C LYS A 219 -7.95 -7.11 19.80
N SER A 220 -7.82 -5.80 19.58
CA SER A 220 -8.70 -5.07 18.66
C SER A 220 -8.51 -5.49 17.20
N LEU A 221 -7.27 -5.72 16.75
CA LEU A 221 -6.98 -6.18 15.40
C LEU A 221 -7.59 -7.57 15.15
N LEU A 222 -7.42 -8.50 16.09
CA LEU A 222 -8.02 -9.83 16.01
C LEU A 222 -9.54 -9.77 15.89
N LYS A 223 -10.19 -8.95 16.73
CA LYS A 223 -11.64 -8.76 16.66
C LYS A 223 -12.08 -8.24 15.29
N LYS A 224 -11.41 -7.22 14.75
CA LYS A 224 -11.70 -6.68 13.41
C LYS A 224 -11.55 -7.76 12.32
N ALA A 225 -10.49 -8.56 12.38
CA ALA A 225 -10.26 -9.62 11.40
C ALA A 225 -11.28 -10.77 11.47
N GLN A 226 -11.93 -10.97 12.63
CA GLN A 226 -13.02 -11.95 12.79
C GLN A 226 -14.36 -11.41 12.27
N GLU A 227 -14.55 -10.09 12.25
CA GLU A 227 -15.78 -9.42 11.83
C GLU A 227 -15.75 -9.02 10.34
N ASP A 228 -14.57 -8.92 9.75
CA ASP A 228 -14.36 -8.38 8.41
C ASP A 228 -13.42 -9.25 7.59
N SER A 229 -13.89 -9.74 6.44
CA SER A 229 -13.12 -10.59 5.54
C SER A 229 -12.10 -9.83 4.69
N CYS A 230 -12.05 -8.49 4.77
CA CYS A 230 -11.10 -7.65 4.05
C CYS A 230 -10.51 -6.62 4.99
N THR A 231 -9.31 -6.86 5.51
CA THR A 231 -8.66 -5.96 6.48
C THR A 231 -7.65 -5.01 5.85
N THR A 232 -7.15 -5.34 4.66
CA THR A 232 -6.23 -4.47 3.90
C THR A 232 -6.81 -3.08 3.67
N GLY A 233 -5.98 -2.04 3.73
CA GLY A 233 -6.40 -0.65 3.57
C GLY A 233 -7.17 -0.05 4.74
N LYS A 234 -7.29 -0.78 5.88
CA LYS A 234 -8.03 -0.34 7.08
C LYS A 234 -7.14 -0.07 8.29
N SER A 235 -5.82 -0.07 8.09
CA SER A 235 -4.82 0.31 9.08
C SER A 235 -3.70 1.14 8.46
N THR A 236 -2.87 1.72 9.31
CA THR A 236 -1.72 2.52 8.89
C THR A 236 -0.39 2.01 9.43
N ILE A 237 0.72 2.57 8.93
CA ILE A 237 2.05 2.36 9.49
C ILE A 237 2.11 2.75 10.98
N GLY A 238 1.35 3.78 11.40
CA GLY A 238 1.20 4.13 12.81
C GLY A 238 0.58 3.00 13.61
N ASP A 239 -0.50 2.41 13.12
CA ASP A 239 -1.15 1.27 13.79
C ASP A 239 -0.23 0.05 13.90
N GLU A 240 0.50 -0.29 12.83
CA GLU A 240 1.41 -1.44 12.83
C GLU A 240 2.48 -1.35 13.92
N LYS A 241 2.98 -0.15 14.25
CA LYS A 241 3.93 0.05 15.36
C LYS A 241 3.33 -0.29 16.74
N THR A 242 1.99 -0.27 16.86
CA THR A 242 1.29 -0.57 18.12
C THR A 242 1.01 -2.05 18.33
N TRP A 243 0.82 -2.83 17.26
CA TRP A 243 0.40 -4.23 17.36
C TRP A 243 1.33 -5.25 16.68
N ASN A 244 2.16 -4.85 15.72
CA ASN A 244 2.94 -5.79 14.93
C ASN A 244 4.20 -6.19 15.70
N VAL A 245 4.23 -7.43 16.19
CA VAL A 245 5.35 -7.92 17.01
C VAL A 245 6.70 -7.89 16.28
N PHE A 246 6.70 -7.96 14.94
CA PHE A 246 7.91 -7.82 14.12
C PHE A 246 8.39 -6.36 14.00
N MET A 247 7.56 -5.37 14.34
CA MET A 247 7.94 -3.96 14.44
C MET A 247 8.16 -3.51 15.90
N ARG A 248 8.04 -4.43 16.86
CA ARG A 248 8.08 -4.19 18.31
C ARG A 248 9.15 -5.02 19.03
N LEU A 249 10.28 -5.21 18.36
CA LEU A 249 11.34 -6.15 18.77
C LEU A 249 12.02 -5.78 20.10
N THR A 250 11.83 -4.57 20.61
CA THR A 250 12.48 -4.09 21.84
C THR A 250 11.63 -4.27 23.11
N THR A 251 10.40 -4.78 22.99
CA THR A 251 9.48 -4.96 24.13
C THR A 251 9.99 -6.05 25.09
N PRO A 252 9.72 -5.92 26.41
CA PRO A 252 10.03 -6.98 27.37
C PRO A 252 9.42 -8.34 27.01
N GLU A 253 8.22 -8.32 26.44
CA GLU A 253 7.48 -9.48 25.97
C GLU A 253 8.22 -10.19 24.82
N ALA A 254 8.66 -9.44 23.79
CA ALA A 254 9.41 -10.01 22.68
C ALA A 254 10.74 -10.64 23.15
N LYS A 255 11.47 -9.97 24.05
CA LYS A 255 12.70 -10.51 24.66
C LYS A 255 12.44 -11.77 25.46
N LYS A 256 11.38 -11.78 26.28
CA LYS A 256 11.00 -12.95 27.08
C LYS A 256 10.58 -14.14 26.22
N ALA A 257 9.79 -13.91 25.18
CA ALA A 257 9.30 -14.96 24.30
C ALA A 257 10.40 -15.61 23.46
N THR A 258 11.45 -14.84 23.13
CA THR A 258 12.56 -15.31 22.29
C THR A 258 13.78 -15.77 23.10
N GLY A 259 13.96 -15.26 24.32
CA GLY A 259 15.20 -15.43 25.09
C GLY A 259 16.34 -14.52 24.62
N GLU A 260 16.07 -13.64 23.66
CA GLU A 260 17.07 -12.80 23.00
C GLU A 260 16.99 -11.33 23.45
N THR A 261 18.06 -10.58 23.20
CA THR A 261 18.11 -9.14 23.50
C THR A 261 18.48 -8.26 22.31
N ASP A 262 19.14 -8.84 21.30
CA ASP A 262 19.44 -8.19 20.04
C ASP A 262 18.20 -8.19 19.12
N PRO A 263 17.77 -7.06 18.55
CA PRO A 263 16.58 -6.99 17.71
C PRO A 263 16.59 -7.91 16.49
N VAL A 264 17.75 -8.15 15.87
CA VAL A 264 17.86 -9.04 14.71
C VAL A 264 17.68 -10.49 15.14
N ALA A 265 18.30 -10.91 16.25
CA ALA A 265 18.08 -12.24 16.83
C ALA A 265 16.60 -12.44 17.23
N ILE A 266 15.97 -11.44 17.83
CA ILE A 266 14.54 -11.45 18.17
C ILE A 266 13.69 -11.58 16.90
N MET A 267 13.98 -10.83 15.84
CA MET A 267 13.29 -10.93 14.53
C MET A 267 13.33 -12.37 14.00
N GLY A 268 14.53 -12.96 13.97
CA GLY A 268 14.70 -14.35 13.52
C GLY A 268 13.91 -15.32 14.37
N LYS A 269 13.98 -15.19 15.70
CA LYS A 269 13.31 -16.12 16.61
C LYS A 269 11.79 -16.01 16.58
N LEU A 270 11.24 -14.79 16.52
CA LEU A 270 9.80 -14.59 16.31
C LEU A 270 9.34 -15.20 14.98
N ARG A 271 10.16 -15.07 13.93
CA ARG A 271 9.83 -15.62 12.62
C ARG A 271 9.77 -17.15 12.65
N GLU A 272 10.73 -17.80 13.30
CA GLU A 272 10.74 -19.25 13.54
C GLU A 272 9.50 -19.70 14.31
N LEU A 273 9.17 -19.02 15.41
CA LEU A 273 7.98 -19.32 16.22
C LEU A 273 6.70 -19.24 15.37
N LYS A 274 6.54 -18.19 14.57
CA LYS A 274 5.37 -18.03 13.69
C LYS A 274 5.35 -19.05 12.55
N ASN A 275 6.49 -19.57 12.11
CA ASN A 275 6.55 -20.60 11.07
C ASN A 275 6.11 -21.98 11.56
N ALA A 276 6.19 -22.22 12.88
CA ALA A 276 5.81 -23.47 13.52
C ALA A 276 4.33 -23.52 13.97
N MET A 277 3.57 -22.43 13.77
CA MET A 277 2.12 -22.34 14.01
C MET A 277 1.34 -22.51 12.71
#